data_AF-A0A3P8KUS4-F1
#
_entry.id   AF-A0A3P8KUS4-F1
#
_cell.length_a   1.000
_cell.length_b   1.000
_cell.length_c   1.000
_cell.angle_alpha   90.00
_cell.angle_beta   90.00
_cell.angle_gamma   90.00
#
_symmetry.space_group_name_H-M   'P 1'
#
loop_
_entity.id
_entity.type
_entity.pdbx_description
1 polymer ?
#
loop_
_entity_poly.entity_id
_entity_poly.type
_entity_poly.pdbx_seq_one_letter_code
_entity_poly.pdbx_strand_id
1 'polypeptide(L)'
;MLYLIIGTLLAMGVHPVAGHFISEHFVFDKTFETYSYYGILNLVTFNVGYHVEHHDFPYIAGSRLPMLRKIAPEYYETIPHHDSWVKVLYDFVMCPDVGPFARVRRQRSKTMGKTVTIDTQDEVISE
;
A
#
# COMPACT_ATOMS: atom_id res chain seq x y z
N MET A 1 18.29 8.99 -25.14
CA MET A 1 16.89 8.65 -25.47
C MET A 1 16.54 7.22 -25.08
N LEU A 2 17.24 6.20 -25.60
CA LEU A 2 16.98 4.80 -25.25
C LEU A 2 17.05 4.52 -23.74
N TYR A 3 18.04 5.09 -23.03
CA TYR A 3 18.14 5.04 -21.56
C TYR A 3 16.87 5.48 -20.84
N LEU A 4 16.24 6.58 -21.26
CA LEU A 4 15.03 7.10 -20.61
C LEU A 4 13.83 6.21 -20.88
N ILE A 5 13.70 5.69 -22.11
CA ILE A 5 12.60 4.79 -22.46
C ILE A 5 12.70 3.48 -21.69
N ILE A 6 13.90 2.86 -21.67
CA ILE A 6 14.14 1.63 -20.93
C ILE A 6 13.96 1.87 -19.42
N GLY A 7 14.49 2.98 -18.89
CA GLY A 7 14.33 3.35 -17.49
C GLY A 7 12.87 3.48 -17.07
N THR A 8 12.04 4.16 -17.88
CA THR A 8 10.60 4.30 -17.61
C THR A 8 9.88 2.96 -17.64
N LEU A 9 10.20 2.09 -18.62
CA LEU A 9 9.61 0.75 -18.72
C LEU A 9 10.05 -0.19 -17.59
N LEU A 10 11.26 -0.02 -17.06
CA LEU A 10 11.75 -0.80 -15.91
C LEU A 10 11.29 -0.25 -14.56
N ALA A 11 10.92 1.02 -14.48
CA ALA A 11 10.45 1.64 -13.25
C ALA A 11 8.94 1.43 -13.04
N MET A 12 8.14 1.63 -14.10
CA MET A 12 6.67 1.65 -14.05
C MET A 12 6.01 0.73 -15.09
N GLY A 13 6.76 -0.19 -15.69
CA GLY A 13 6.22 -1.09 -16.72
C GLY A 13 5.47 -2.28 -16.16
N VAL A 14 5.08 -3.19 -17.06
CA VAL A 14 4.34 -4.40 -16.72
C VAL A 14 5.30 -5.47 -16.20
N HIS A 15 5.74 -5.33 -14.96
CA HIS A 15 6.54 -6.33 -14.26
C HIS A 15 6.04 -6.50 -12.82
N PRO A 16 6.24 -7.68 -12.18
CA PRO A 16 5.76 -7.96 -10.84
C PRO A 16 6.16 -6.92 -9.79
N VAL A 17 7.38 -6.36 -9.91
CA VAL A 17 7.88 -5.32 -8.99
C VAL A 17 7.08 -4.02 -9.07
N ALA A 18 6.43 -3.70 -10.20
CA ALA A 18 5.59 -2.50 -10.29
C ALA A 18 4.34 -2.58 -9.40
N GLY A 19 3.92 -3.80 -9.03
CA GLY A 19 2.82 -4.01 -8.08
C GLY A 19 3.12 -3.48 -6.68
N HIS A 20 4.41 -3.31 -6.34
CA HIS A 20 4.86 -2.67 -5.11
C HIS A 20 4.26 -1.27 -4.94
N PHE A 21 4.34 -0.42 -5.97
CA PHE A 21 3.75 0.92 -5.95
C PHE A 21 2.24 0.86 -5.75
N ILE A 22 1.56 -0.12 -6.36
CA ILE A 22 0.11 -0.24 -6.24
C ILE A 22 -0.29 -0.65 -4.83
N SER A 23 0.39 -1.65 -4.25
CA SER A 23 0.10 -2.12 -2.89
C SER A 23 0.25 -1.03 -1.83
N GLU A 24 1.14 -0.07 -2.06
CA GLU A 24 1.45 0.97 -1.08
C GLU A 24 0.58 2.22 -1.19
N HIS A 25 -0.07 2.43 -2.34
CA HIS A 25 -0.73 3.71 -2.67
C HIS A 25 -2.22 3.57 -3.01
N PHE A 26 -2.75 2.35 -3.13
CA PHE A 26 -4.16 2.10 -3.35
C PHE A 26 -4.77 1.29 -2.20
N VAL A 27 -6.05 1.54 -1.95
CA VAL A 27 -6.77 0.97 -0.82
C VAL A 27 -7.42 -0.35 -1.25
N PHE A 28 -6.92 -1.46 -0.72
CA PHE A 28 -7.45 -2.80 -0.98
C PHE A 28 -8.53 -3.22 0.04
N ASP A 29 -8.34 -2.82 1.29
CA ASP A 29 -9.30 -2.92 2.39
C ASP A 29 -9.63 -1.50 2.86
N LYS A 30 -10.92 -1.16 3.00
CA LYS A 30 -11.38 0.19 3.38
C LYS A 30 -10.87 0.64 4.75
N THR A 31 -10.25 -0.25 5.52
CA THR A 31 -9.73 0.00 6.86
C THR A 31 -8.28 0.52 6.88
N PHE A 32 -7.45 0.21 5.88
CA PHE A 32 -6.02 0.61 5.85
C PHE A 32 -5.65 1.37 4.59
N GLU A 33 -4.89 2.45 4.76
CA GLU A 33 -4.46 3.34 3.66
C GLU A 33 -3.23 2.82 2.91
N THR A 34 -2.43 1.94 3.52
CA THR A 34 -1.21 1.38 2.92
C THR A 34 -0.89 -0.01 3.49
N TYR A 35 -0.17 -0.84 2.72
CA TYR A 35 0.08 -2.24 3.00
C TYR A 35 1.56 -2.59 2.84
N SER A 36 2.07 -3.43 3.74
CA SER A 36 3.38 -4.07 3.56
C SER A 36 3.26 -5.33 2.67
N TYR A 37 4.40 -5.78 2.15
CA TYR A 37 4.57 -6.99 1.37
C TYR A 37 5.71 -7.84 1.96
N TYR A 38 5.45 -9.13 2.19
CA TYR A 38 6.42 -10.06 2.78
C TYR A 38 6.79 -11.25 1.88
N GLY A 39 6.56 -11.15 0.58
CA GLY A 39 6.90 -12.21 -0.36
C GLY A 39 8.36 -12.22 -0.84
N ILE A 40 8.66 -13.19 -1.70
CA ILE A 40 10.03 -13.49 -2.17
C ILE A 40 10.69 -12.33 -2.93
N LEU A 41 9.90 -11.45 -3.56
CA LEU A 41 10.44 -10.34 -4.34
C LEU A 41 11.21 -9.33 -3.47
N ASN A 42 10.99 -9.33 -2.15
CA ASN A 42 11.79 -8.52 -1.23
C ASN A 42 13.29 -8.81 -1.30
N LEU A 43 13.68 -10.05 -1.61
CA LEU A 43 15.08 -10.44 -1.73
C LEU A 43 15.79 -9.69 -2.87
N VAL A 44 15.08 -9.40 -3.96
CA VAL A 44 15.63 -8.69 -5.13
C VAL A 44 15.38 -7.19 -5.07
N THR A 45 14.42 -6.75 -4.25
CA THR A 45 14.08 -5.33 -4.06
C THR A 45 14.58 -4.75 -2.74
N PHE A 46 15.55 -5.40 -2.10
CA PHE A 46 16.22 -4.90 -0.89
C PHE A 46 15.26 -4.62 0.29
N ASN A 47 14.26 -5.48 0.47
CA ASN A 47 13.23 -5.39 1.51
C ASN A 47 12.36 -4.13 1.45
N VAL A 48 12.19 -3.51 0.27
CA VAL A 48 11.30 -2.35 0.11
C VAL A 48 9.85 -2.66 0.45
N GLY A 49 9.42 -3.93 0.38
CA GLY A 49 8.07 -4.34 0.76
C GLY A 49 7.78 -4.20 2.26
N TYR A 50 8.76 -3.98 3.13
CA TYR A 50 8.51 -3.60 4.53
C TYR A 50 8.10 -2.13 4.63
N HIS A 51 6.99 -1.80 3.96
CA HIS A 51 6.57 -0.43 3.69
C HIS A 51 6.17 0.31 4.97
N VAL A 52 5.24 -0.26 5.73
CA VAL A 52 4.75 0.37 6.96
C VAL A 52 5.91 0.55 7.94
N GLU A 53 6.74 -0.47 8.11
CA GLU A 53 7.93 -0.41 8.96
C GLU A 53 8.93 0.66 8.50
N HIS A 54 9.11 0.82 7.19
CA HIS A 54 9.96 1.87 6.63
C HIS A 54 9.39 3.27 6.88
N HIS A 55 8.07 3.44 6.77
CA HIS A 55 7.41 4.73 7.01
C HIS A 55 7.39 5.11 8.49
N ASP A 56 7.28 4.15 9.40
CA ASP A 56 7.39 4.38 10.85
C ASP A 56 8.82 4.74 11.26
N PHE A 57 9.81 4.06 10.66
CA PHE A 57 11.23 4.22 11.00
C PHE A 57 12.10 4.50 9.75
N PRO A 58 11.98 5.70 9.14
CA PRO A 58 12.66 6.01 7.87
C PRO A 58 14.19 6.02 7.96
N TYR A 59 14.72 6.10 9.19
CA TYR A 59 16.16 6.10 9.46
C TYR A 59 16.75 4.70 9.65
N ILE A 60 15.92 3.64 9.67
CA ILE A 60 16.39 2.27 9.73
C ILE A 60 16.62 1.76 8.31
N ALA A 61 17.82 1.22 8.07
CA ALA A 61 18.17 0.64 6.76
C ALA A 61 17.23 -0.53 6.41
N GLY A 62 16.84 -0.65 5.13
CA GLY A 62 15.97 -1.72 4.62
C GLY A 62 16.40 -3.14 5.00
N SER A 63 17.72 -3.38 5.08
CA SER A 63 18.28 -4.66 5.51
C SER A 63 17.95 -5.04 6.96
N ARG A 64 17.58 -4.07 7.80
CA ARG A 64 17.24 -4.26 9.21
C ARG A 64 15.73 -4.22 9.49
N LEU A 65 14.90 -3.86 8.52
CA LEU A 65 13.43 -3.87 8.68
C LEU A 65 12.86 -5.25 9.06
N PRO A 66 13.38 -6.39 8.54
CA PRO A 66 12.95 -7.70 9.02
C PRO A 66 13.24 -7.94 10.51
N MET A 67 14.28 -7.31 11.06
CA MET A 67 14.60 -7.38 12.48
C MET A 67 13.68 -6.48 13.30
N LEU A 68 13.36 -5.28 12.80
CA LEU A 68 12.40 -4.38 13.43
C LEU A 68 11.03 -5.05 13.63
N ARG A 69 10.49 -5.68 12.58
CA ARG A 69 9.23 -6.43 12.66
C ARG A 69 9.27 -7.53 13.73
N LYS A 70 10.43 -8.20 13.91
CA LYS A 70 10.61 -9.25 14.94
C LYS A 70 10.71 -8.71 16.36
N ILE A 71 11.18 -7.48 16.55
CA ILE A 71 11.32 -6.86 17.88
C ILE A 71 9.97 -6.32 18.35
N ALA A 72 9.12 -5.86 17.43
CA ALA A 72 7.84 -5.23 17.71
C ALA A 72 6.68 -5.89 16.92
N PRO A 73 6.49 -7.23 17.02
CA PRO A 73 5.49 -7.96 16.23
C PRO A 73 4.06 -7.50 16.52
N GLU A 74 3.77 -7.04 17.74
CA GLU A 74 2.46 -6.59 18.19
C GLU A 74 1.90 -5.41 17.38
N TYR A 75 2.77 -4.64 16.73
CA TYR A 75 2.35 -3.51 15.89
C TYR A 75 2.09 -3.91 14.44
N TYR A 76 2.66 -5.03 13.97
CA TYR A 76 2.69 -5.35 12.54
C TYR A 76 2.06 -6.71 12.17
N GLU A 77 1.77 -7.59 13.14
CA GLU A 77 1.11 -8.89 12.87
C GLU A 77 -0.39 -8.75 12.60
N THR A 78 -1.05 -7.73 13.15
CA THR A 78 -2.48 -7.50 12.97
C THR A 78 -2.83 -6.66 11.75
N ILE A 79 -1.83 -6.08 11.08
CA ILE A 79 -2.02 -5.23 9.90
C ILE A 79 -2.10 -6.11 8.65
N PRO A 80 -3.08 -5.89 7.75
CA PRO A 80 -3.14 -6.60 6.48
C PRO A 80 -1.89 -6.34 5.63
N HIS A 81 -1.44 -7.36 4.92
CA HIS A 81 -0.27 -7.31 4.04
C HIS A 81 -0.52 -8.15 2.78
N HIS A 82 0.33 -7.97 1.79
CA HIS A 82 0.31 -8.74 0.56
C HIS A 82 1.44 -9.78 0.51
N ASP A 83 1.12 -10.96 -0.01
CA ASP A 83 2.12 -12.02 -0.24
C ASP A 83 2.63 -12.05 -1.69
N SER A 84 1.89 -11.43 -2.62
CA SER A 84 2.20 -11.43 -4.04
C SER A 84 1.85 -10.10 -4.72
N TRP A 85 2.85 -9.39 -5.23
CA TRP A 85 2.62 -8.20 -6.06
C TRP A 85 2.02 -8.53 -7.44
N VAL A 86 2.19 -9.76 -7.93
CA VAL A 86 1.48 -10.20 -9.15
C VAL A 86 -0.02 -10.27 -8.90
N LYS A 87 -0.42 -10.75 -7.71
CA LYS A 87 -1.83 -10.76 -7.31
C LYS A 87 -2.37 -9.34 -7.17
N VAL A 88 -1.61 -8.43 -6.56
CA VAL A 88 -1.95 -7.01 -6.45
C VAL A 88 -2.21 -6.39 -7.83
N LEU A 89 -1.30 -6.62 -8.79
CA LEU A 89 -1.48 -6.15 -10.18
C LEU A 89 -2.72 -6.76 -10.84
N TYR A 90 -2.94 -8.06 -10.65
CA TYR A 90 -4.10 -8.74 -11.21
C TYR A 90 -5.41 -8.20 -10.65
N ASP A 91 -5.50 -8.07 -9.33
CA ASP A 91 -6.67 -7.55 -8.63
C ASP A 91 -6.93 -6.10 -9.05
N PHE A 92 -5.90 -5.26 -9.18
CA PHE A 92 -6.04 -3.88 -9.63
C PHE A 92 -6.63 -3.74 -11.05
N VAL A 93 -6.31 -4.69 -11.95
CA VAL A 93 -6.81 -4.67 -13.33
C VAL A 93 -8.18 -5.32 -13.44
N MET A 94 -8.43 -6.39 -12.68
CA MET A 94 -9.60 -7.25 -12.86
C MET A 94 -10.73 -6.95 -11.88
N CYS A 95 -10.44 -6.35 -10.72
CA CYS A 95 -11.45 -6.03 -9.70
C CYS A 95 -11.88 -4.55 -9.83
N PRO A 96 -13.15 -4.26 -10.15
CA PRO A 96 -13.65 -2.89 -10.28
C PRO A 96 -13.52 -2.06 -8.99
N ASP A 97 -13.56 -2.74 -7.83
CA ASP A 97 -13.52 -2.11 -6.51
C ASP A 97 -12.12 -1.59 -6.13
N VAL A 98 -11.06 -2.11 -6.76
CA VAL A 98 -9.66 -1.80 -6.46
C VAL A 98 -9.02 -1.02 -7.61
N GLY A 99 -9.74 0.00 -8.09
CA GLY A 99 -9.30 0.85 -9.19
C GLY A 99 -8.51 2.09 -8.75
N PRO A 100 -8.16 2.97 -9.71
CA PRO A 100 -7.44 4.23 -9.45
C PRO A 100 -8.13 5.19 -8.46
N PHE A 101 -9.44 5.00 -8.25
CA PHE A 101 -10.27 5.80 -7.37
C PHE A 101 -10.46 5.18 -5.98
N ALA A 102 -9.91 3.99 -5.74
CA ALA A 102 -9.91 3.32 -4.44
C ALA A 102 -8.92 4.03 -3.49
N ARG A 103 -9.36 5.18 -2.98
CA ARG A 103 -8.62 6.04 -2.05
C ARG A 103 -9.51 6.48 -0.90
N VAL A 104 -8.96 6.53 0.30
CA VAL A 104 -9.64 7.12 1.46
C VAL A 104 -9.47 8.64 1.41
N ARG A 105 -10.58 9.39 1.54
CA ARG A 105 -10.56 10.84 1.77
C ARG A 105 -11.08 11.12 3.17
N ARG A 106 -10.22 11.65 4.04
CA ARG A 106 -10.64 12.10 5.37
C ARG A 106 -11.57 13.29 5.23
N GLN A 107 -12.78 13.20 5.80
CA GLN A 107 -13.66 14.35 5.88
C GLN A 107 -13.03 15.39 6.81
N ARG A 108 -12.89 16.63 6.34
CA ARG A 108 -12.35 17.72 7.16
C ARG A 108 -13.39 18.05 8.22
N SER A 109 -13.01 17.92 9.50
CA SER A 109 -13.88 18.30 10.63
C SER A 109 -14.43 19.70 10.40
N LYS A 110 -15.75 19.83 10.22
CA LYS A 110 -16.44 21.10 10.41
C LYS A 110 -16.40 21.36 11.91
N THR A 111 -15.53 22.27 12.36
CA THR A 111 -15.57 22.75 13.74
C THR A 111 -16.91 23.44 13.96
N MET A 112 -17.87 22.72 14.56
CA MET A 112 -18.91 23.25 15.44
C MET A 112 -19.54 22.05 16.16
N GLY A 113 -19.47 22.09 17.49
CA GLY A 113 -19.75 20.96 18.36
C GLY A 113 -21.11 20.29 18.12
N LYS A 114 -21.08 18.96 18.02
CA LYS A 114 -21.99 18.02 18.69
C LYS A 114 -21.59 16.58 18.35
N THR A 115 -21.81 15.72 19.33
CA THR A 115 -21.59 14.27 19.41
C THR A 115 -21.63 13.52 18.08
N VAL A 116 -20.57 12.79 17.79
CA VAL A 116 -20.44 11.89 16.63
C VAL A 116 -21.20 10.60 16.92
N THR A 117 -22.36 10.41 16.30
CA THR A 117 -22.89 9.08 15.99
C THR A 117 -22.32 8.66 14.65
N ILE A 118 -21.62 7.53 14.62
CA ILE A 118 -21.05 6.95 13.40
C ILE A 118 -22.22 6.40 12.58
N ASP A 119 -22.66 7.15 11.57
CA ASP A 119 -23.62 6.67 10.57
C ASP A 119 -22.82 6.16 9.36
N THR A 120 -22.84 4.86 9.15
CA THR A 120 -22.28 4.21 7.97
C THR A 120 -23.22 4.48 6.80
N GLN A 121 -22.90 5.46 5.96
CA GLN A 121 -23.63 5.69 4.71
C GLN A 121 -22.77 5.37 3.49
N ASP A 122 -23.32 4.46 2.68
CA ASP A 122 -23.00 4.22 1.30
C ASP A 122 -23.04 5.51 0.48
N GLU A 123 -21.88 5.99 0.02
CA GLU A 123 -21.83 6.92 -1.11
C GLU A 123 -20.95 6.30 -2.21
N VAL A 124 -21.63 5.52 -3.04
CA VAL A 124 -21.25 5.26 -4.42
C VAL A 124 -21.18 6.63 -5.12
N ILE A 125 -19.97 7.11 -5.39
CA ILE A 125 -19.79 8.28 -6.25
C ILE A 125 -19.96 7.80 -7.69
N SER A 126 -21.18 7.94 -8.20
CA SER A 126 -21.45 8.06 -9.63
C SER A 126 -21.08 9.47 -10.08
N GLU A 127 -20.08 9.58 -10.95
CA GLU A 127 -20.02 10.38 -12.19
C GLU A 127 -18.66 10.21 -12.88
#